data_AF-A0A536VDE6-F1
#
_entry.id   AF-A0A536VDE6-F1
#
_cell.length_a   1.000
_cell.length_b   1.000
_cell.length_c   1.000
_cell.angle_alpha   90.00
_cell.angle_beta   90.00
_cell.angle_gamma   90.00
#
_symmetry.space_group_name_H-M   'P 1'
#
loop_
_entity.id
_entity.type
_entity.pdbx_description
1 polymer ?
#
loop_
_entity_poly.entity_id
_entity_poly.type
_entity_poly.pdbx_seq_one_letter_code
_entity_poly.pdbx_strand_id
1 'polypeptide(L)' 'MLTKTSFTIRLHPNDDVVIARQQLVSGTTLLDENVKVSGLVPPGHKVATRAIAVGEPVKRYDQI' A
#
# COMPACT_ATOMS: atom_id res chain seq x y z
N MET A 1 -26.20 -0.78 -2.32
CA MET A 1 -24.84 -0.78 -2.90
C MET A 1 -23.92 -1.51 -1.96
N LEU A 2 -23.21 -2.56 -2.40
CA LEU A 2 -22.13 -3.15 -1.61
C LEU A 2 -20.90 -2.25 -1.75
N THR A 3 -20.53 -1.55 -0.68
CA THR A 3 -19.27 -0.81 -0.63
C THR A 3 -18.12 -1.81 -0.52
N LYS A 4 -17.30 -1.88 -1.57
CA LYS A 4 -16.05 -2.65 -1.54
C LYS A 4 -15.14 -2.03 -0.46
N THR A 5 -14.98 -2.71 0.66
CA THR A 5 -14.09 -2.25 1.73
C THR A 5 -12.66 -2.64 1.35
N SER A 6 -11.87 -1.66 0.88
CA SER A 6 -10.45 -1.90 0.59
C SER A 6 -9.61 -1.96 1.87
N PHE A 7 -8.64 -2.87 1.89
CA PHE A 7 -7.69 -3.06 3.01
C PHE A 7 -6.67 -1.93 3.13
N THR A 8 -6.53 -1.13 2.08
CA THR A 8 -5.58 -0.03 2.00
C THR A 8 -6.27 1.25 1.52
N ILE A 9 -5.58 2.38 1.67
CA ILE A 9 -5.96 3.64 1.06
C ILE A 9 -4.77 4.18 0.26
N ARG A 10 -5.05 4.53 -0.99
CA ARG A 10 -4.16 5.28 -1.87
C ARG A 10 -4.54 6.76 -1.77
N LEU A 11 -3.55 7.61 -1.47
CA LEU A 11 -3.79 9.04 -1.23
C LEU A 11 -3.66 9.84 -2.53
N HIS A 12 -2.77 9.42 -3.41
CA HIS A 12 -2.65 9.94 -4.76
C HIS A 12 -2.37 8.83 -5.80
N PRO A 13 -2.86 8.94 -7.06
CA PRO A 13 -2.59 7.96 -8.11
C PRO A 13 -1.10 7.69 -8.37
N ASN A 14 -0.25 8.71 -8.20
CA ASN A 14 1.20 8.64 -8.43
C ASN A 14 2.00 8.17 -7.20
N ASP A 15 1.35 7.80 -6.09
CA ASP A 15 2.07 7.37 -4.90
C ASP A 15 2.76 6.01 -5.12
N ASP A 16 3.95 5.86 -4.54
CA ASP A 16 4.65 4.57 -4.55
C ASP A 16 4.17 3.63 -3.45
N VAL A 17 3.33 4.16 -2.56
CA VAL A 17 2.88 3.50 -1.33
C VAL A 17 1.37 3.66 -1.12
N VAL A 18 0.79 2.69 -0.43
CA VAL A 18 -0.55 2.78 0.16
C VAL A 18 -0.49 2.66 1.67
N ILE A 19 -1.51 3.13 2.36
CA ILE A 19 -1.63 3.03 3.82
C ILE A 19 -2.53 1.87 4.19
N ALA A 20 -2.05 0.98 5.06
CA ALA A 20 -2.85 -0.11 5.62
C ALA A 20 -3.99 0.44 6.49
N ARG A 21 -5.23 0.06 6.21
CA ARG A 21 -6.41 0.43 7.02
C ARG A 21 -6.69 -0.56 8.14
N GLN A 22 -6.06 -1.73 8.10
CA GLN A 22 -6.13 -2.79 9.10
C GLN A 22 -4.80 -3.53 9.16
N GLN A 23 -4.64 -4.47 10.08
CA GLN A 23 -3.46 -5.33 10.12
C GLN A 23 -3.42 -6.23 8.88
N LEU A 24 -2.30 -6.16 8.16
CA LEU A 24 -2.01 -7.04 7.03
C LEU A 24 -0.98 -8.07 7.47
N VAL A 25 -1.15 -9.30 7.01
CA VAL A 25 -0.20 -10.40 7.26
C VAL A 25 0.44 -10.84 5.95
N SER A 26 1.59 -11.50 6.05
CA SER A 26 2.28 -12.05 4.87
C SER A 26 1.34 -12.90 4.02
N GLY A 27 1.42 -12.73 2.71
CA GLY A 27 0.56 -13.42 1.76
C GLY A 27 -0.80 -12.76 1.50
N THR A 28 -1.16 -11.69 2.21
CA THR A 28 -2.38 -10.92 1.91
C THR A 28 -2.26 -10.29 0.53
N THR A 29 -3.24 -10.53 -0.35
CA THR A 29 -3.30 -9.89 -1.68
C THR A 29 -4.06 -8.56 -1.60
N LEU A 30 -3.41 -7.48 -2.04
CA LEU A 30 -4.03 -6.17 -2.20
C LEU A 30 -4.56 -6.06 -3.63
N LEU A 31 -5.82 -6.44 -3.82
CA LEU A 31 -6.44 -6.55 -5.16
C LEU A 31 -6.37 -5.24 -5.97
N ASP A 32 -6.54 -4.09 -5.31
CA ASP A 32 -6.54 -2.77 -5.96
C ASP A 32 -5.13 -2.36 -6.43
N GLU A 33 -4.10 -2.95 -5.84
CA GLU A 33 -2.70 -2.61 -6.10
C GLU A 33 -1.95 -3.71 -6.87
N ASN A 34 -2.61 -4.87 -7.07
CA ASN A 34 -2.03 -6.06 -7.69
C ASN A 34 -0.69 -6.50 -7.06
N VAL A 35 -0.55 -6.36 -5.73
CA VAL A 35 0.63 -6.79 -4.97
C VAL A 35 0.26 -7.73 -3.81
N LYS A 36 1.25 -8.50 -3.36
CA LYS A 36 1.13 -9.37 -2.19
C LYS A 36 2.00 -8.84 -1.06
N VAL A 37 1.45 -8.76 0.15
CA VAL A 37 2.17 -8.29 1.32
C VAL A 37 3.25 -9.30 1.72
N SER A 38 4.48 -8.84 1.95
CA SER A 38 5.62 -9.70 2.28
C SER A 38 5.72 -10.07 3.77
N GLY A 39 5.22 -9.21 4.66
CA GLY A 39 5.33 -9.39 6.12
C GLY A 39 4.15 -8.81 6.88
N LEU A 40 4.29 -8.67 8.20
CA LEU A 40 3.26 -8.04 9.02
C LEU A 40 3.31 -6.51 8.82
N VAL A 41 2.17 -5.90 8.51
CA VAL A 41 2.03 -4.44 8.37
C VAL A 41 0.88 -3.98 9.27
N PRO A 42 1.17 -3.23 10.36
CA PRO A 42 0.12 -2.72 11.24
C PRO A 42 -0.75 -1.65 10.56
N PRO A 43 -1.95 -1.36 11.10
CA PRO A 43 -2.75 -0.22 10.64
C PRO A 43 -1.95 1.09 10.63
N GLY A 44 -2.20 1.95 9.65
CA GLY A 44 -1.53 3.24 9.48
C GLY A 44 -0.12 3.18 8.87
N HIS A 45 0.45 1.99 8.68
CA HIS A 45 1.77 1.83 8.07
C HIS A 45 1.70 1.78 6.54
N LYS A 46 2.84 2.04 5.90
CA LYS A 46 2.98 2.08 4.44
C LYS A 46 3.25 0.68 3.88
N VAL A 47 2.67 0.40 2.72
CA VAL A 47 2.99 -0.75 1.86
C VAL A 47 3.43 -0.22 0.50
N ALA A 48 4.60 -0.64 0.02
CA ALA A 48 5.04 -0.32 -1.34
C ALA A 48 4.20 -1.07 -2.38
N THR A 49 3.79 -0.39 -3.44
CA THR A 49 2.97 -0.99 -4.53
C THR A 49 3.76 -1.32 -5.78
N ARG A 50 5.08 -1.11 -5.74
CA ARG A 50 6.06 -1.51 -6.75
C ARG A 50 7.40 -1.76 -6.08
N ALA A 51 8.35 -2.32 -6.82
CA ALA A 51 9.74 -2.33 -6.38
C ALA A 51 10.28 -0.90 -6.32
N ILE A 52 11.01 -0.58 -5.25
CA ILE A 52 11.68 0.71 -5.04
C ILE A 52 13.14 0.38 -4.70
N ALA A 53 14.07 0.85 -5.52
CA ALA A 53 15.49 0.55 -5.35
C ALA A 53 16.10 1.36 -4.18
N VAL A 54 17.24 0.90 -3.67
CA VAL A 54 18.01 1.65 -2.67
C VAL A 54 18.41 3.01 -3.26
N GLY A 55 18.10 4.08 -2.53
CA GLY A 55 18.38 5.47 -2.97
C GLY A 55 17.31 6.07 -3.89
N GLU A 56 16.32 5.30 -4.33
CA GLU A 56 15.19 5.82 -5.09
C GLU A 56 14.23 6.59 -4.17
N PRO A 57 13.73 7.78 -4.58
CA PRO A 57 12.74 8.52 -3.80
C PRO A 57 11.42 7.74 -3.68
N VAL A 58 10.73 7.91 -2.55
CA VAL A 58 9.42 7.31 -2.29
C VAL A 58 8.37 8.40 -2.31
N LYS A 59 7.39 8.32 -3.22
CA LYS A 59 6.31 9.29 -3.31
C LYS A 59 5.13 8.95 -2.41
N ARG A 60 4.68 9.94 -1.63
CA ARG A 60 3.38 9.93 -0.90
C ARG A 60 2.74 11.31 -1.00
N TYR A 61 1.45 11.37 -1.31
CA TYR A 61 0.76 12.61 -1.69
C TYR A 61 1.33 13.26 -2.97
N ASP A 62 1.92 12.46 -3.88
CA ASP A 62 2.71 12.94 -5.03
C ASP A 62 3.90 13.84 -4.66
N GLN A 63 4.42 13.68 -3.44
CA GLN A 63 5.58 14.40 -2.93
C GLN A 63 6.64 13.41 -2.47
N ILE A 64 7.90 13.81 -2.55
CA ILE A 64 9.06 13.05 -2.05
C ILE A 64 9.26 13.34 -0.56
#